data_AF-A0A3D5UY80-F1
#
_entry.id   AF-A0A3D5UY80-F1
#
_cell.length_a   1.000
_cell.length_b   1.000
_cell.length_c   1.000
_cell.angle_alpha   90.00
_cell.angle_beta   90.00
_cell.angle_gamma   90.00
#
_symmetry.space_group_name_H-M   'P 1'
#
loop_
_entity.id
_entity.type
_entity.pdbx_description
1 polymer ?
#
loop_
_entity_poly.entity_id
_entity_poly.type
_entity_poly.pdbx_seq_one_letter_code
_entity_poly.pdbx_strand_id
1 'polypeptide(L)'
;MPRRKTYFPVLTMACAALALTFGLASFSADAKAQDAPKLLGKYDDWSAYTYGSGNDRMCYAMTTPVKMLPAGANRGDVYFMVTHRPARNTRNEISMRVGYPFKSTSRPFATVGRDKFQMFSGVKEGGEHRFWAWL
;
A
#
# COMPACT_ATOMS: atom_id res chain seq x y z
N MET A 1 36.50 -50.90 54.48
CA MET A 1 35.67 -50.29 53.42
C MET A 1 36.57 -49.81 52.28
N PRO A 2 36.59 -50.46 51.10
CA PRO A 2 37.38 -49.99 49.97
C PRO A 2 36.58 -49.09 49.02
N ARG A 3 37.34 -48.21 48.38
CA ARG A 3 36.97 -47.06 47.54
C ARG A 3 36.14 -47.43 46.31
N ARG A 4 35.16 -46.57 45.97
CA ARG A 4 34.40 -46.60 44.70
C ARG A 4 35.35 -46.42 43.51
N LYS A 5 35.33 -47.36 42.57
CA LYS A 5 35.99 -47.23 41.26
C LYS A 5 35.06 -46.50 40.29
N THR A 6 35.49 -45.34 39.82
CA THR A 6 34.90 -44.64 38.67
C THR A 6 35.36 -45.35 37.39
N TYR A 7 34.41 -45.88 36.62
CA TYR A 7 34.66 -46.43 35.29
C TYR A 7 34.11 -45.45 34.26
N PHE A 8 35.00 -44.79 33.52
CA PHE A 8 34.69 -44.21 32.23
C PHE A 8 34.79 -45.30 31.17
N PRO A 9 33.76 -45.51 30.33
CA PRO A 9 33.98 -46.04 29.00
C PRO A 9 33.85 -44.90 27.98
N VAL A 10 34.97 -44.66 27.32
CA VAL A 10 35.07 -44.04 26.01
C VAL A 10 34.30 -44.92 25.03
N LEU A 11 33.13 -44.48 24.58
CA LEU A 11 32.36 -45.06 23.47
C LEU A 11 31.27 -44.02 23.17
N THR A 12 31.34 -43.18 22.15
CA THR A 12 31.01 -43.54 20.78
C THR A 12 31.26 -42.29 19.93
N MET A 13 32.45 -42.22 19.34
CA MET A 13 32.75 -41.30 18.25
C MET A 13 32.31 -41.98 16.95
N ALA A 14 31.03 -41.87 16.59
CA ALA A 14 30.48 -42.21 15.27
C ALA A 14 28.97 -41.89 15.19
N CYS A 15 28.62 -40.61 15.15
CA CYS A 15 27.37 -40.14 14.53
C CYS A 15 27.71 -38.90 13.70
N ALA A 16 28.64 -39.11 12.77
CA ALA A 16 28.84 -38.19 11.67
C ALA A 16 27.60 -38.22 10.77
N ALA A 17 27.15 -37.01 10.40
CA ALA A 17 26.56 -36.73 9.09
C ALA A 17 25.15 -37.29 8.78
N LEU A 18 24.15 -37.05 9.63
CA LEU A 18 22.74 -37.22 9.24
C LEU A 18 21.79 -36.13 9.78
N ALA A 19 22.23 -34.87 9.82
CA ALA A 19 21.41 -33.75 10.27
C ALA A 19 21.43 -32.55 9.31
N LEU A 20 21.61 -32.78 8.01
CA LEU A 20 21.82 -31.71 7.01
C LEU A 20 20.95 -31.84 5.75
N THR A 21 19.78 -32.49 5.83
CA THR A 21 18.90 -32.70 4.65
C THR A 21 17.41 -32.46 4.90
N PHE A 22 17.00 -31.80 6.00
CA PHE A 22 15.60 -31.41 6.19
C PHE A 22 15.32 -30.00 5.64
N GLY A 23 14.98 -29.97 4.36
CA GLY A 23 13.91 -29.12 3.85
C GLY A 23 14.23 -27.64 3.65
N LEU A 24 14.97 -27.33 2.57
CA LEU A 24 14.68 -26.14 1.78
C LEU A 24 13.30 -26.31 1.14
N ALA A 25 12.24 -26.23 1.94
CA ALA A 25 10.90 -26.01 1.41
C ALA A 25 10.87 -24.56 0.92
N SER A 26 11.15 -24.38 -0.37
CA SER A 26 10.92 -23.14 -1.07
C SER A 26 9.47 -22.74 -0.89
N PHE A 27 9.21 -21.77 -0.01
CA PHE A 27 7.94 -21.05 0.01
C PHE A 27 7.89 -20.24 -1.29
N SER A 28 7.42 -20.87 -2.36
CA SER A 28 6.94 -20.15 -3.54
C SER A 28 5.69 -19.39 -3.10
N ALA A 29 5.88 -18.15 -2.65
CA ALA A 29 4.78 -17.23 -2.52
C ALA A 29 4.22 -17.00 -3.92
N ASP A 30 3.04 -17.57 -4.21
CA ASP A 30 2.29 -17.23 -5.39
C ASP A 30 2.04 -15.72 -5.37
N ALA A 31 2.80 -14.98 -6.19
CA ALA A 31 2.50 -13.60 -6.50
C ALA A 31 1.19 -13.58 -7.29
N LYS A 32 0.06 -13.51 -6.59
CA LYS A 32 -1.25 -13.24 -7.20
C LYS A 32 -1.12 -11.88 -7.88
N ALA A 33 -1.21 -11.85 -9.22
CA ALA A 33 -1.37 -10.61 -9.95
C ALA A 33 -2.59 -9.88 -9.38
N GLN A 34 -2.40 -8.64 -8.93
CA GLN A 34 -3.52 -7.86 -8.40
C GLN A 34 -4.43 -7.46 -9.57
N ASP A 35 -5.70 -7.87 -9.51
CA ASP A 35 -6.69 -7.57 -10.54
C ASP A 35 -6.84 -6.07 -10.74
N ALA A 36 -6.97 -5.64 -12.00
CA ALA A 36 -7.26 -4.24 -12.31
C ALA A 36 -8.57 -3.79 -11.62
N PRO A 37 -8.70 -2.49 -11.27
CA PRO A 37 -9.93 -1.99 -10.67
C PRO A 37 -11.17 -2.30 -11.52
N LYS A 38 -12.19 -2.87 -10.89
CA LYS A 38 -13.48 -3.17 -11.52
C LYS A 38 -14.40 -1.95 -11.45
N LEU A 39 -14.88 -1.51 -12.61
CA LEU A 39 -15.91 -0.46 -12.70
C LEU A 39 -17.24 -0.97 -12.10
N LEU A 40 -17.82 -0.18 -11.22
CA LEU A 40 -19.14 -0.41 -10.61
C LEU A 40 -20.22 0.41 -11.30
N GLY A 41 -19.89 1.59 -11.82
CA GLY A 41 -20.82 2.46 -12.53
C GLY A 41 -20.24 3.84 -12.83
N LYS A 42 -20.94 4.60 -13.66
CA LYS A 42 -20.63 6.00 -14.01
C LYS A 42 -21.80 6.89 -13.65
N TYR A 43 -21.52 8.06 -13.11
CA TYR A 43 -22.49 9.01 -12.58
C TYR A 43 -21.97 10.42 -12.85
N ASP A 44 -22.51 11.09 -13.88
CA ASP A 44 -22.01 12.39 -14.36
C ASP A 44 -20.48 12.38 -14.57
N ASP A 45 -19.76 13.31 -13.94
CA ASP A 45 -18.29 13.41 -14.00
C ASP A 45 -17.55 12.33 -13.19
N TRP A 46 -18.27 11.41 -12.55
CA TRP A 46 -17.72 10.42 -11.64
C TRP A 46 -17.81 9.00 -12.18
N SER A 47 -16.81 8.19 -11.82
CA SER A 47 -16.81 6.74 -12.00
C SER A 47 -16.50 6.06 -10.67
N ALA A 48 -17.31 5.07 -10.32
CA ALA A 48 -17.16 4.28 -9.10
C ALA A 48 -16.48 2.95 -9.42
N TYR A 49 -15.53 2.54 -8.58
CA TYR A 49 -14.74 1.33 -8.76
C TYR A 49 -14.63 0.53 -7.47
N THR A 50 -14.33 -0.75 -7.62
CA THR A 50 -13.78 -1.58 -6.56
C THR A 50 -12.45 -2.17 -6.98
N TYR A 51 -11.55 -2.36 -6.04
CA TYR A 51 -10.24 -2.97 -6.23
C TYR A 51 -9.97 -3.93 -5.09
N GLY A 52 -9.27 -5.04 -5.38
CA GLY A 52 -9.03 -6.10 -4.39
C GLY A 52 -10.29 -6.90 -4.04
N SER A 53 -10.14 -7.82 -3.08
CA SER A 53 -11.21 -8.72 -2.64
C SER A 53 -11.13 -8.97 -1.13
N GLY A 54 -12.20 -9.52 -0.54
CA GLY A 54 -12.26 -9.81 0.89
C GLY A 54 -11.91 -8.61 1.78
N ASN A 55 -10.91 -8.77 2.64
CA ASN A 55 -10.42 -7.74 3.55
C ASN A 55 -9.60 -6.65 2.84
N ASP A 56 -8.99 -6.94 1.70
CA ASP A 56 -8.19 -5.95 0.96
C ASP A 56 -9.03 -5.11 0.00
N ARG A 57 -10.35 -5.33 -0.01
CA ARG A 57 -11.29 -4.61 -0.86
C ARG A 57 -11.25 -3.10 -0.54
N MET A 58 -11.04 -2.33 -1.59
CA MET A 58 -11.17 -0.87 -1.63
C MET A 58 -12.32 -0.51 -2.56
N CYS A 59 -13.15 0.46 -2.16
CA CYS A 59 -14.18 1.03 -3.03
C CYS A 59 -13.92 2.52 -3.14
N TYR A 60 -13.95 3.07 -4.35
CA TYR A 60 -13.68 4.49 -4.53
C TYR A 60 -14.49 5.10 -5.67
N ALA A 61 -14.88 6.35 -5.50
CA ALA A 61 -15.35 7.21 -6.58
C ALA A 61 -14.17 8.06 -7.07
N MET A 62 -14.01 8.18 -8.38
CA MET A 62 -12.94 8.96 -9.00
C MET A 62 -13.52 9.89 -10.07
N THR A 63 -12.96 11.09 -10.15
CA THR A 63 -13.21 12.05 -11.24
C THR A 63 -11.89 12.63 -11.75
N THR A 64 -11.92 13.14 -12.98
CA THR A 64 -10.83 13.89 -13.62
C THR A 64 -11.22 15.36 -13.72
N PRO A 65 -10.28 16.32 -13.74
CA PRO A 65 -10.62 17.73 -13.80
C PRO A 65 -11.44 18.09 -15.05
N VAL A 66 -12.57 18.78 -14.85
CA VAL A 66 -13.31 19.42 -15.94
C VAL A 66 -12.61 20.67 -16.47
N LYS A 67 -11.71 21.25 -15.67
CA LYS A 67 -10.90 22.42 -16.02
C LYS A 67 -9.56 22.38 -15.29
N MET A 68 -8.49 22.72 -15.99
CA MET A 68 -7.15 22.86 -15.42
C MET A 68 -6.60 24.25 -15.69
N LEU A 69 -6.01 24.87 -14.66
CA LEU A 69 -5.41 26.20 -14.74
C LEU A 69 -3.92 26.18 -14.31
N PRO A 70 -3.06 27.03 -14.90
CA PRO A 70 -3.32 27.75 -16.15
C PRO A 70 -3.57 26.77 -17.31
N ALA A 71 -4.34 27.21 -18.30
CA ALA A 71 -4.63 26.39 -19.47
C ALA A 71 -3.32 26.05 -20.21
N GLY A 72 -3.20 24.83 -20.71
CA GLY A 72 -1.99 24.36 -21.41
C GLY A 72 -0.81 23.98 -20.51
N ALA A 73 -0.96 24.02 -19.18
CA ALA A 73 0.06 23.49 -18.28
C ALA A 73 0.29 22.00 -18.54
N ASN A 74 1.54 21.62 -18.78
CA ASN A 74 1.92 20.21 -18.93
C ASN A 74 1.89 19.52 -17.56
N ARG A 75 0.86 18.69 -17.34
CA ARG A 75 0.68 17.87 -16.14
C ARG A 75 0.47 16.43 -16.57
N GLY A 76 0.97 15.48 -15.79
CA GLY A 76 0.53 14.09 -15.88
C GLY A 76 -0.88 13.92 -15.33
N ASP A 77 -1.27 12.67 -15.06
CA ASP A 77 -2.65 12.40 -14.67
C ASP A 77 -3.09 13.11 -13.39
N VAL A 78 -4.30 13.68 -13.43
CA VAL A 78 -4.92 14.36 -12.29
C VAL A 78 -6.21 13.64 -11.92
N TYR A 79 -6.32 13.25 -10.67
CA TYR A 79 -7.48 12.51 -10.17
C TYR A 79 -7.92 13.08 -8.83
N PHE A 80 -9.22 13.19 -8.62
CA PHE A 80 -9.81 13.42 -7.31
C PHE A 80 -10.61 12.17 -6.91
N MET A 81 -10.41 11.69 -5.68
CA MET A 81 -10.94 10.41 -5.24
C MET A 81 -11.57 10.51 -3.85
N VAL A 82 -12.66 9.77 -3.67
CA VAL A 82 -13.28 9.51 -2.37
C VAL A 82 -13.26 8.01 -2.14
N THR A 83 -12.54 7.57 -1.10
CA THR A 83 -12.22 6.16 -0.88
C THR A 83 -12.84 5.63 0.40
N HIS A 84 -13.31 4.39 0.33
CA HIS A 84 -13.72 3.57 1.46
C HIS A 84 -12.83 2.33 1.55
N ARG A 85 -12.31 2.05 2.75
CA ARG A 85 -11.49 0.88 3.08
C ARG A 85 -12.14 0.12 4.24
N PRO A 86 -13.09 -0.78 3.98
CA PRO A 86 -13.84 -1.49 5.02
C PRO A 86 -12.98 -2.16 6.08
N ALA A 87 -11.90 -2.85 5.70
CA ALA A 87 -11.03 -3.52 6.68
C ALA A 87 -10.24 -2.57 7.59
N ARG A 88 -10.05 -1.31 7.17
CA ARG A 88 -9.44 -0.26 8.01
C ARG A 88 -10.46 0.64 8.68
N ASN A 89 -11.75 0.30 8.57
CA ASN A 89 -12.87 1.12 9.01
C ASN A 89 -12.77 2.59 8.53
N THR A 90 -12.12 2.82 7.38
CA THR A 90 -11.93 4.16 6.83
C THR A 90 -13.03 4.43 5.82
N ARG A 91 -13.73 5.55 5.96
CA ARG A 91 -14.75 6.01 5.02
C ARG A 91 -14.50 7.46 4.65
N ASN A 92 -14.88 7.82 3.42
CA ASN A 92 -14.77 9.19 2.92
C ASN A 92 -13.32 9.71 2.96
N GLU A 93 -12.33 8.84 2.74
CA GLU A 93 -10.93 9.26 2.63
C GLU A 93 -10.76 10.02 1.31
N ILE A 94 -10.51 11.32 1.41
CA ILE A 94 -10.36 12.20 0.25
C ILE A 94 -8.89 12.27 -0.13
N SER A 95 -8.62 12.04 -1.41
CA SER A 95 -7.27 12.16 -1.97
C SER A 95 -7.28 12.78 -3.37
N MET A 96 -6.18 13.44 -3.71
CA MET A 96 -5.99 14.07 -5.01
C MET A 96 -4.59 13.81 -5.53
N ARG A 97 -4.50 13.27 -6.75
CA ARG A 97 -3.25 13.21 -7.53
C ARG A 97 -3.19 14.44 -8.42
N VAL A 98 -2.07 15.16 -8.44
CA VAL A 98 -1.97 16.45 -9.18
C VAL A 98 -1.10 16.40 -10.43
N GLY A 99 -0.61 15.22 -10.82
CA GLY A 99 0.12 15.03 -12.09
C GLY A 99 1.59 15.46 -12.07
N TYR A 100 2.11 15.92 -10.93
CA TYR A 100 3.52 16.25 -10.70
C TYR A 100 3.85 16.14 -9.20
N PRO A 101 5.14 15.96 -8.82
CA PRO A 101 5.49 15.82 -7.42
C PRO A 101 5.43 17.17 -6.69
N PHE A 102 4.88 17.16 -5.48
CA PHE A 102 4.92 18.30 -4.57
C PHE A 102 6.37 18.59 -4.12
N LYS A 103 6.69 19.88 -3.94
CA LYS A 103 7.89 20.32 -3.21
C LYS A 103 7.70 20.05 -1.70
N SER A 104 8.78 19.84 -0.96
CA SER A 104 8.76 19.61 0.49
C SER A 104 8.11 20.74 1.30
N THR A 105 8.11 21.96 0.76
CA THR A 105 7.49 23.15 1.37
C THR A 105 6.03 23.37 0.93
N SER A 106 5.47 22.49 0.08
CA SER A 106 4.12 22.65 -0.44
C SER A 106 3.08 22.49 0.66
N ARG A 107 2.07 23.36 0.65
CA ARG A 107 0.89 23.27 1.51
C ARG A 107 -0.37 23.23 0.64
N PRO A 108 -0.66 22.08 -0.01
CA PRO A 108 -1.82 21.97 -0.88
C PRO A 108 -3.11 22.17 -0.09
N PHE A 109 -4.13 22.72 -0.74
CA PHE A 109 -5.45 22.88 -0.15
C PHE A 109 -6.52 22.65 -1.21
N ALA A 110 -7.71 22.27 -0.76
CA ALA A 110 -8.91 22.21 -1.59
C ALA A 110 -9.88 23.31 -1.16
N THR A 111 -10.64 23.84 -2.11
CA THR A 111 -11.74 24.77 -1.84
C THR A 111 -13.02 24.14 -2.34
N VAL A 112 -14.03 24.07 -1.46
CA VAL A 112 -15.36 23.53 -1.78
C VAL A 112 -16.38 24.58 -1.36
N GLY A 113 -17.08 25.15 -2.33
CA GLY A 113 -17.92 26.33 -2.09
C GLY A 113 -17.08 27.49 -1.54
N ARG A 114 -17.35 27.89 -0.30
CA ARG A 114 -16.60 28.95 0.41
C ARG A 114 -15.56 28.40 1.39
N ASP A 115 -15.57 27.10 1.63
CA ASP A 115 -14.75 26.47 2.65
C ASP A 115 -13.39 26.06 2.08
N LYS A 116 -12.36 26.15 2.93
CA LYS A 116 -10.99 25.81 2.58
C LYS A 116 -10.50 24.68 3.49
N PHE A 117 -10.00 23.61 2.87
CA PHE A 117 -9.50 22.43 3.54
C PHE A 117 -8.01 22.28 3.28
N GLN A 118 -7.20 22.34 4.33
CA GLN A 118 -5.77 22.11 4.24
C GLN A 118 -5.50 20.63 4.02
N MET A 119 -4.72 20.30 2.99
CA MET A 119 -4.34 18.92 2.67
C MET A 119 -2.90 18.64 3.10
N PHE A 120 -2.61 17.37 3.38
CA PHE A 120 -1.28 16.84 3.60
C PHE A 120 -0.73 16.30 2.29
N SER A 121 0.46 16.76 1.88
CA SER A 121 1.15 16.22 0.70
C SER A 121 1.94 14.96 1.07
N GLY A 122 1.97 13.98 0.17
CA GLY A 122 2.73 12.74 0.36
C GLY A 122 4.24 12.82 0.18
N VAL A 123 4.82 14.01 0.36
CA VAL A 123 6.25 14.24 0.15
C VAL A 123 7.10 13.47 1.16
N LYS A 124 6.63 13.31 2.39
CA LYS A 124 7.36 12.62 3.46
C LYS A 124 7.40 11.10 3.24
N GLU A 125 6.38 10.57 2.61
CA GLU A 125 6.19 9.17 2.26
C GLU A 125 7.05 8.76 1.07
N GLY A 126 7.38 9.71 0.18
CA GLY A 126 8.27 9.47 -0.96
C GLY A 126 7.62 8.70 -2.10
N GLY A 127 8.42 8.34 -3.11
CA GLY A 127 7.95 7.59 -4.29
C GLY A 127 6.75 8.22 -4.99
N GLU A 128 5.76 7.38 -5.34
CA GLU A 128 4.50 7.81 -5.94
C GLU A 128 3.69 8.73 -5.04
N HIS A 129 3.77 8.60 -3.71
CA HIS A 129 3.00 9.43 -2.78
C HIS A 129 3.31 10.93 -2.93
N ARG A 130 4.47 11.28 -3.47
CA ARG A 130 4.85 12.68 -3.74
C ARG A 130 3.90 13.38 -4.71
N PHE A 131 3.12 12.65 -5.50
CA PHE A 131 2.13 13.18 -6.45
C PHE A 131 0.75 13.37 -5.83
N TRP A 132 0.56 12.93 -4.59
CA TRP A 132 -0.72 12.86 -3.90
C TRP A 132 -0.79 13.84 -2.74
N ALA A 133 -2.01 14.30 -2.48
CA ALA A 133 -2.39 14.97 -1.26
C ALA A 133 -3.70 14.38 -0.72
N TRP A 134 -3.87 14.38 0.60
CA TRP A 134 -5.06 13.86 1.29
C TRP A 134 -5.54 14.82 2.38
N LEU A 135 -6.80 14.66 2.77
CA LEU A 135 -7.39 15.34 3.92
C LEU A 135 -7.28 14.51 5.19
#